data_AF-A0A0M3QJ88-F1
#
_entry.id   AF-A0A0M3QJ88-F1
#
_cell.length_a   1.000
_cell.length_b   1.000
_cell.length_c   1.000
_cell.angle_alpha   90.00
_cell.angle_beta   90.00
_cell.angle_gamma   90.00
#
_symmetry.space_group_name_H-M   'P 1'
#
loop_
_entity.id
_entity.type
_entity.pdbx_description
1 polymer ?
#
loop_
_entity_poly.entity_id
_entity_poly.type
_entity_poly.pdbx_seq_one_letter_code
_entity_poly.pdbx_strand_id
1 'polypeptide(L)'
;MASLVEPPRAKSREMSPWSLDETLDFLAAARKDPLYAAFVLAIAMGLRRGEIIGLRWVDVDLDKRVLYVRQQTRRRRGVLYNDDPKGRRRQAARGGAVG
;
A
#
# COMPACT_ATOMS: atom_id res chain seq x y z
N MET A 1 15.79 -32.31 -29.15
CA MET A 1 14.45 -32.34 -28.55
C MET A 1 14.62 -31.95 -27.09
N ALA A 2 14.43 -30.67 -26.75
CA ALA A 2 14.62 -30.17 -25.39
C ALA A 2 13.29 -30.28 -24.63
N SER A 3 13.26 -31.14 -23.62
CA SER A 3 12.12 -31.27 -22.70
C SER A 3 12.10 -30.05 -21.78
N LEU A 4 11.04 -29.22 -21.86
CA LEU A 4 10.78 -28.19 -20.86
C LEU A 4 10.47 -28.87 -19.52
N VAL A 5 11.44 -28.85 -18.60
CA VAL A 5 11.20 -29.20 -17.20
C VAL A 5 10.63 -27.98 -16.50
N GLU A 6 9.51 -28.16 -15.80
CA GLU A 6 8.93 -27.10 -14.97
C GLU A 6 9.93 -26.69 -13.87
N PRO A 7 10.25 -25.39 -13.76
CA PRO A 7 11.16 -24.92 -12.71
C PRO A 7 10.56 -25.26 -11.33
N PRO A 8 11.37 -25.74 -10.37
CA PRO A 8 10.89 -26.12 -9.05
C PRO A 8 10.18 -24.93 -8.41
N ARG A 9 8.96 -25.14 -7.89
CA ARG A 9 8.21 -24.11 -7.17
C ARG A 9 9.08 -23.58 -6.04
N ALA A 10 9.48 -22.31 -6.14
CA ALA A 10 10.18 -21.63 -5.07
C ALA A 10 9.33 -21.76 -3.80
N LYS A 11 9.90 -22.30 -2.72
CA LYS A 11 9.23 -22.35 -1.43
C LYS A 11 8.93 -20.90 -1.01
N SER A 12 7.65 -20.54 -0.99
CA SER A 12 7.21 -19.23 -0.50
C SER A 12 7.68 -19.10 0.95
N ARG A 13 8.43 -18.04 1.25
CA ARG A 13 8.74 -17.70 2.64
C ARG A 13 7.42 -17.30 3.30
N GLU A 14 7.05 -17.97 4.38
CA GLU A 14 5.89 -17.55 5.16
C GLU A 14 6.12 -16.12 5.68
N MET A 15 5.19 -15.23 5.39
CA MET A 15 5.18 -13.90 5.99
C MET A 15 4.46 -14.01 7.33
N SER A 16 5.16 -13.77 8.43
CA SER A 16 4.54 -13.60 9.73
C SER A 16 4.04 -12.16 9.84
N PRO A 17 2.72 -11.91 9.91
CA PRO A 17 2.19 -10.58 10.16
C PRO A 17 2.57 -10.11 11.58
N TRP A 18 2.61 -8.79 11.76
CA TRP A 18 2.75 -8.19 13.09
C TRP A 18 1.47 -8.39 13.92
N SER A 19 1.65 -8.51 15.23
CA SER A 19 0.58 -8.36 16.21
C SER A 19 0.06 -6.92 16.26
N LEU A 20 -1.08 -6.72 16.93
CA LEU A 20 -1.62 -5.39 17.18
C LEU A 20 -0.63 -4.52 17.97
N ASP A 21 -0.05 -5.06 19.03
CA ASP A 21 0.88 -4.33 19.90
C ASP A 21 2.14 -3.90 19.14
N GLU A 22 2.76 -4.80 18.36
CA GLU A 22 3.90 -4.46 17.50
C GLU A 22 3.55 -3.37 16.47
N THR A 23 2.32 -3.39 15.95
CA THR A 23 1.84 -2.38 15.00
C THR A 23 1.68 -1.02 15.68
N LEU A 24 1.13 -0.99 16.90
CA LEU A 24 0.94 0.23 17.68
C LEU A 24 2.29 0.80 18.14
N ASP A 25 3.21 -0.04 18.59
CA ASP A 25 4.57 0.35 18.99
C ASP A 25 5.33 0.95 17.81
N PHE A 26 5.24 0.34 16.62
CA PHE A 26 5.82 0.90 15.41
C PHE A 26 5.25 2.29 15.08
N LEU A 27 3.93 2.45 15.12
CA LEU A 27 3.30 3.75 14.85
C LEU A 27 3.65 4.80 15.91
N ALA A 28 3.78 4.41 17.18
CA ALA A 28 4.22 5.31 18.23
C ALA A 28 5.67 5.77 18.01
N ALA A 29 6.57 4.85 17.67
CA ALA A 29 7.97 5.13 17.38
C ALA A 29 8.14 6.02 16.13
N ALA A 30 7.33 5.79 15.09
CA ALA A 30 7.40 6.53 13.83
C ALA A 30 6.70 7.90 13.88
N ARG A 31 6.16 8.34 15.02
CA ARG A 31 5.23 9.49 15.07
C ARG A 31 5.81 10.82 14.55
N LYS A 32 7.13 10.99 14.61
CA LYS A 32 7.85 12.17 14.10
C LYS A 32 8.53 11.93 12.75
N ASP A 33 8.41 10.74 12.19
CA ASP A 33 8.98 10.41 10.90
C ASP A 33 8.21 11.12 9.77
N PRO A 34 8.88 11.73 8.77
CA PRO A 34 8.21 12.34 7.63
C PRO A 34 7.25 11.40 6.87
N LEU A 35 7.45 10.09 6.95
CA LEU A 35 6.62 9.06 6.33
C LEU A 35 5.49 8.56 7.23
N TYR A 36 5.27 9.15 8.40
CA TYR A 36 4.25 8.69 9.35
C TYR A 36 2.86 8.53 8.70
N ALA A 37 2.44 9.52 7.91
CA ALA A 37 1.17 9.44 7.18
C ALA A 37 1.11 8.25 6.21
N ALA A 38 2.22 7.93 5.52
CA ALA A 38 2.30 6.78 4.63
C ALA A 38 2.16 5.46 5.41
N PHE A 39 2.78 5.36 6.59
CA PHE A 39 2.64 4.18 7.45
C PHE A 39 1.21 3.99 7.94
N VAL A 40 0.57 5.06 8.41
CA VAL A 40 -0.85 5.01 8.84
C VAL A 40 -1.75 4.57 7.68
N LEU A 41 -1.57 5.11 6.48
CA LEU A 41 -2.36 4.71 5.31
C LEU A 41 -2.14 3.25 4.91
N ALA A 42 -0.91 2.75 5.00
CA ALA A 42 -0.61 1.35 4.72
C ALA A 42 -1.29 0.41 5.71
N ILE A 43 -1.21 0.73 7.01
CA ILE A 43 -1.74 -0.11 8.09
C ILE A 43 -3.26 -0.02 8.19
N ALA A 44 -3.81 1.19 8.28
CA ALA A 44 -5.22 1.40 8.56
C ALA A 44 -6.12 1.20 7.33
N MET A 45 -5.59 1.42 6.12
CA MET A 45 -6.37 1.35 4.88
C MET A 45 -5.88 0.29 3.90
N GLY A 46 -4.81 -0.44 4.23
CA GLY A 46 -4.28 -1.52 3.38
C GLY A 46 -3.72 -1.04 2.05
N LEU A 47 -3.35 0.24 1.93
CA LEU A 47 -2.83 0.80 0.69
C LEU A 47 -1.43 0.24 0.40
N ARG A 48 -1.20 -0.13 -0.85
CA ARG A 48 0.13 -0.56 -1.31
C ARG A 48 1.04 0.65 -1.45
N ARG A 49 2.34 0.45 -1.26
CA ARG A 49 3.36 1.50 -1.42
C ARG A 49 3.19 2.32 -2.72
N GLY A 50 2.92 1.66 -3.85
CA GLY A 50 2.70 2.36 -5.12
C GLY A 50 1.44 3.23 -5.14
N GLU A 51 0.38 2.82 -4.46
CA GLU A 51 -0.87 3.59 -4.34
C GLU A 51 -0.66 4.80 -3.41
N ILE A 52 0.07 4.63 -2.31
CA ILE A 52 0.42 5.73 -1.39
C ILE A 52 1.28 6.78 -2.12
N ILE A 53 2.31 6.34 -2.84
CA ILE A 53 3.18 7.24 -3.63
C ILE A 53 2.40 7.89 -4.79
N GLY A 54 1.43 7.17 -5.36
CA GLY A 54 0.60 7.65 -6.45
C GLY A 54 -0.55 8.56 -6.00
N LEU A 55 -0.83 8.69 -4.70
CA LEU A 55 -1.94 9.48 -4.18
C LEU A 55 -1.69 10.98 -4.40
N ARG A 56 -2.69 11.70 -4.91
CA ARG A 56 -2.61 13.15 -5.14
C ARG A 56 -3.63 13.87 -4.28
N TRP A 57 -3.39 15.15 -3.99
CA TRP A 57 -4.32 15.97 -3.22
C TRP A 57 -5.74 16.02 -3.81
N VAL A 58 -5.87 16.05 -5.15
CA VAL A 58 -7.17 16.01 -5.84
C VAL A 58 -7.96 14.72 -5.61
N ASP A 59 -7.31 13.68 -5.11
CA ASP A 59 -7.92 12.40 -4.81
C ASP A 59 -8.35 12.29 -3.33
N VAL A 60 -8.16 13.34 -2.51
CA VAL A 60 -8.50 13.38 -1.08
C VAL A 60 -9.62 14.39 -0.83
N ASP A 61 -10.72 13.93 -0.24
CA ASP A 61 -11.84 14.75 0.23
C ASP A 61 -11.89 14.63 1.76
N LEU A 62 -11.29 15.61 2.45
CA LEU A 62 -11.21 15.61 3.91
C LEU A 62 -12.57 15.88 4.57
N ASP A 63 -13.45 16.65 3.92
CA ASP A 63 -14.79 16.93 4.41
C ASP A 63 -15.64 15.65 4.45
N LYS A 64 -15.56 14.86 3.39
CA LYS A 64 -16.23 13.56 3.31
C LYS A 64 -15.44 12.43 3.96
N ARG A 65 -14.23 12.69 4.45
CA ARG A 65 -13.27 11.72 5.01
C ARG A 65 -13.04 10.53 4.07
N VAL A 66 -12.92 10.83 2.77
CA VAL A 66 -12.72 9.84 1.71
C VAL A 66 -11.43 10.15 0.97
N LEU A 67 -10.66 9.10 0.67
CA LEU A 67 -9.64 9.17 -0.38
C LEU A 67 -9.95 8.18 -1.50
N TYR A 68 -9.60 8.55 -2.73
CA TYR A 68 -9.81 7.74 -3.93
C TYR A 68 -8.48 7.20 -4.44
N VAL A 69 -8.30 5.89 -4.43
CA VAL A 69 -7.11 5.28 -5.04
C VAL A 69 -7.32 5.18 -6.55
N ARG A 70 -6.77 6.14 -7.30
CA ARG A 70 -6.97 6.24 -8.76
C ARG A 70 -5.77 5.80 -9.58
N GLN A 71 -4.58 5.78 -9.00
CA GLN A 71 -3.35 5.41 -9.68
C GLN A 71 -2.37 4.79 -8.70
N GLN A 72 -1.38 4.09 -9.23
CA GLN A 72 -0.25 3.59 -8.47
C GLN A 72 1.05 3.89 -9.22
N THR A 73 2.06 4.35 -8.50
CA THR A 73 3.38 4.54 -9.07
C THR A 73 4.14 3.22 -9.06
N ARG A 74 4.76 2.88 -10.19
CA ARG A 74 5.58 1.70 -10.42
C ARG A 74 6.95 2.13 -10.94
N ARG A 75 7.97 1.33 -10.64
CA ARG A 75 9.32 1.51 -11.18
C ARG A 75 9.66 0.33 -12.08
N ARG A 76 10.01 0.59 -13.35
CA ARG A 76 10.49 -0.43 -14.28
C ARG A 76 11.74 0.09 -14.98
N ARG A 77 12.83 -0.69 -14.93
CA ARG A 77 14.14 -0.32 -15.52
C ARG A 77 14.59 1.10 -15.13
N GLY A 78 14.43 1.45 -13.86
CA GLY A 78 14.85 2.75 -13.32
C GLY A 78 13.82 3.88 -13.48
N VAL A 79 12.89 3.79 -14.43
CA VAL A 79 11.90 4.83 -14.75
C VAL A 79 10.64 4.65 -13.91
N LEU A 80 10.13 5.75 -13.35
CA LEU A 80 8.85 5.79 -12.67
C LEU A 80 7.72 6.03 -13.68
N TYR A 81 6.64 5.27 -13.57
CA TYR A 81 5.42 5.49 -14.32
C TYR A 81 4.21 5.27 -13.43
N ASN A 82 3.12 5.97 -13.75
CA ASN A 82 1.83 5.75 -13.11
C ASN A 82 1.05 4.74 -13.93
N ASP A 83 0.46 3.78 -13.24
CA ASP A 83 -0.40 2.75 -13.80
C ASP A 83 -1.75 2.82 -13.09
N ASP A 84 -2.79 2.31 -13.73
CA ASP A 84 -4.05 2.11 -13.04
C ASP A 84 -3.84 1.06 -11.93
N PRO A 85 -4.58 1.15 -10.80
CA PRO A 85 -4.54 0.13 -9.77
C PRO A 85 -4.88 -1.24 -10.38
N LYS A 86 -4.07 -2.26 -10.12
CA LYS A 86 -4.23 -3.56 -10.78
C LYS A 86 -5.48 -4.26 -10.21
N GLY A 87 -6.56 -4.27 -10.99
CA GLY A 87 -7.82 -4.92 -10.66
C GLY A 87 -8.95 -3.91 -10.37
N ARG A 88 -10.18 -4.38 -10.51
CA ARG A 88 -11.47 -3.67 -10.49
C ARG A 88 -11.82 -2.95 -9.17
N ARG A 89 -10.89 -2.20 -8.56
CA ARG A 89 -11.09 -1.47 -7.30
C ARG A 89 -10.65 -0.01 -7.46
N ARG A 90 -11.54 0.80 -8.04
CA ARG A 90 -11.62 2.23 -7.70
C ARG A 90 -12.26 2.30 -6.32
N GLN A 91 -11.47 2.09 -5.27
CA GLN A 91 -12.00 2.09 -3.90
C GLN A 91 -11.88 3.47 -3.27
N ALA A 92 -12.98 3.91 -2.68
CA ALA A 92 -13.01 4.99 -1.71
C ALA A 92 -12.67 4.39 -0.35
N ALA A 93 -11.53 4.76 0.23
CA ALA A 93 -11.23 4.42 1.61
C ALA A 93 -11.81 5.52 2.51
N ARG A 94 -12.66 5.13 3.47
CA ARG A 94 -13.21 6.05 4.47
C ARG A 94 -12.40 5.93 5.75
N GLY A 95 -11.96 7.06 6.29
CA GLY A 95 -11.38 7.10 7.62
C GLY A 95 -12.46 6.82 8.65
N GLY A 96 -12.36 5.71 9.38
CA GLY A 96 -13.18 5.46 10.57
C GLY A 96 -12.86 6.50 11.64
N ALA A 97 -13.89 6.96 12.36
CA ALA A 97 -13.68 7.78 13.54
C ALA A 97 -12.97 6.91 14.59
N VAL A 98 -11.68 7.16 14.80
CA VAL A 98 -10.99 6.69 16.00
C VAL A 98 -11.43 7.63 17.11
N GLY A 99 -12.41 7.18 17.91
CA GLY A 99 -12.79 7.77 19.18
C GLY A 99 -11.88 7.28 20.29
#